data_AF-A0A7W7CM88-F1
#
_entry.id   AF-A0A7W7CM88-F1
#
_cell.length_a   1.000
_cell.length_b   1.000
_cell.length_c   1.000
_cell.angle_alpha   90.00
_cell.angle_beta   90.00
_cell.angle_gamma   90.00
#
_symmetry.space_group_name_H-M   'P 1'
#
loop_
_entity.id
_entity.type
_entity.pdbx_description
1 polymer ?
#
loop_
_entity_poly.entity_id
_entity_poly.type
_entity_poly.pdbx_seq_one_letter_code
_entity_poly.pdbx_strand_id
1 'polypeptide(L)'
;MSGQIHGAVSGIAQTGTAATNIAQSIDGHRQRATAQADALSGAWEGQAKVSFDQAFDNWVTGVQRVVASLTELGENVTFASRTYEQQDQDSASGFAGLTSH
;
A
#
# COMPACT_ATOMS: atom_id res chain seq x y z
N MET A 1 -8.99 -15.86 24.88
CA MET A 1 -7.90 -15.72 23.89
C MET A 1 -8.40 -15.31 22.49
N SER A 2 -9.54 -15.82 22.00
CA SER A 2 -10.12 -15.43 20.68
C SER A 2 -10.30 -13.91 20.47
N GLY A 3 -10.76 -13.15 21.48
CA GLY A 3 -10.95 -11.70 21.35
C GLY A 3 -9.66 -10.89 21.16
N GLN A 4 -8.52 -11.35 21.68
CA GLN A 4 -7.23 -10.69 21.50
C GLN A 4 -6.67 -10.89 20.07
N ILE A 5 -6.91 -12.08 19.50
CA ILE A 5 -6.52 -12.40 18.12
C ILE A 5 -7.38 -11.60 17.14
N HIS A 6 -8.70 -11.53 17.33
CA HIS A 6 -9.59 -10.72 16.50
C HIS A 6 -9.21 -9.22 16.49
N GLY A 7 -8.85 -8.67 17.66
CA GLY A 7 -8.39 -7.28 17.75
C GLY A 7 -7.08 -7.04 17.00
N ALA A 8 -6.12 -7.97 17.11
CA ALA A 8 -4.86 -7.89 16.36
C ALA A 8 -5.06 -7.99 14.85
N VAL A 9 -5.91 -8.93 14.39
CA VAL A 9 -6.26 -9.12 12.97
C VAL A 9 -6.96 -7.87 12.40
N SER A 10 -7.90 -7.28 13.14
CA SER A 10 -8.55 -6.03 12.75
C SER A 10 -7.57 -4.87 12.61
N GLY A 11 -6.61 -4.75 13.54
CA GLY A 11 -5.56 -3.72 13.47
C GLY A 11 -4.61 -3.92 12.28
N ILE A 12 -4.30 -5.17 11.95
CA ILE A 12 -3.52 -5.56 10.78
C ILE A 12 -4.27 -5.16 9.49
N ALA A 13 -5.54 -5.53 9.34
CA ALA A 13 -6.37 -5.13 8.18
C ALA A 13 -6.44 -3.61 7.99
N GLN A 14 -6.61 -2.87 9.10
CA GLN A 14 -6.62 -1.41 9.07
C GLN A 14 -5.29 -0.83 8.59
N THR A 15 -4.17 -1.41 9.03
CA THR A 15 -2.82 -1.02 8.59
C THR A 15 -2.62 -1.29 7.10
N GLY A 16 -3.11 -2.44 6.61
CA GLY A 16 -3.05 -2.77 5.19
C GLY A 16 -3.81 -1.77 4.32
N THR A 17 -5.03 -1.42 4.73
CA THR A 17 -5.84 -0.39 4.08
C THR A 17 -5.15 0.98 4.10
N ALA A 18 -4.55 1.35 5.23
CA ALA A 18 -3.80 2.60 5.34
C ALA A 18 -2.59 2.65 4.39
N ALA A 19 -1.84 1.56 4.26
CA ALA A 19 -0.70 1.47 3.34
C ALA A 19 -1.15 1.68 1.88
N THR A 20 -2.23 1.04 1.45
CA THR A 20 -2.80 1.24 0.11
C THR A 20 -3.25 2.68 -0.12
N ASN A 21 -3.93 3.30 0.85
CA ASN A 21 -4.37 4.70 0.73
C ASN A 21 -3.19 5.68 0.64
N ILE A 22 -2.13 5.44 1.42
CA ILE A 22 -0.90 6.24 1.35
C ILE A 22 -0.24 6.09 -0.03
N ALA A 23 -0.17 4.86 -0.56
CA ALA A 23 0.37 4.60 -1.90
C ALA A 23 -0.37 5.40 -2.98
N GLN A 24 -1.71 5.40 -2.94
CA GLN A 24 -2.55 6.17 -3.86
C GLN A 24 -2.33 7.67 -3.73
N SER A 25 -2.22 8.19 -2.50
CA SER A 25 -1.93 9.60 -2.26
C SER A 25 -0.58 10.01 -2.84
N ILE A 26 0.46 9.22 -2.57
CA ILE A 26 1.82 9.45 -3.10
C ILE A 26 1.81 9.44 -4.63
N ASP A 27 1.13 8.49 -5.27
CA ASP A 27 1.04 8.47 -6.73
C ASP A 27 0.30 9.69 -7.28
N GLY A 28 -0.78 10.13 -6.63
CA GLY A 28 -1.46 11.37 -6.99
C GLY A 28 -0.57 12.62 -6.84
N HIS A 29 0.29 12.67 -5.83
CA HIS A 29 1.32 13.71 -5.72
C HIS A 29 2.36 13.63 -6.84
N ARG A 30 2.80 12.42 -7.19
CA ARG A 30 3.72 12.17 -8.30
C ARG A 30 3.17 12.70 -9.62
N GLN A 31 1.93 12.34 -9.96
CA GLN A 31 1.27 12.77 -11.19
C GLN A 31 1.17 14.30 -11.28
N ARG A 32 0.81 14.97 -10.19
CA ARG A 32 0.76 16.44 -10.14
C ARG A 32 2.13 17.08 -10.34
N ALA A 33 3.17 16.55 -9.72
CA ALA A 33 4.53 17.06 -9.89
C ALA A 33 5.03 16.86 -11.33
N THR A 34 4.73 15.72 -11.96
CA THR A 34 5.04 15.46 -13.38
C THR A 34 4.37 16.48 -14.28
N ALA A 35 3.06 16.72 -14.11
CA ALA A 35 2.36 17.74 -14.90
C ALA A 35 2.94 19.15 -14.72
N GLN A 36 3.38 19.50 -13.50
CA GLN A 36 4.06 20.77 -13.22
C GLN A 36 5.44 20.85 -13.88
N ALA A 37 6.23 19.78 -13.83
CA ALA A 37 7.53 19.71 -14.48
C ALA A 37 7.39 19.83 -16.02
N ASP A 38 6.42 19.14 -16.60
CA ASP A 38 6.12 19.21 -18.04
C ASP A 38 5.74 20.62 -18.47
N ALA A 39 4.92 21.33 -17.67
CA ALA A 39 4.53 22.71 -17.95
C ALA A 39 5.72 23.70 -17.91
N LEU A 40 6.75 23.41 -17.12
CA LEU A 40 7.97 24.23 -17.01
C LEU A 40 9.03 23.88 -18.06
N SER A 41 8.92 22.71 -18.71
CA SER A 41 9.94 22.18 -19.62
C SER A 41 10.24 23.07 -20.83
N GLY A 42 9.28 23.88 -21.28
CA GLY A 42 9.46 24.86 -22.37
C GLY A 42 10.04 26.21 -21.94
N ALA A 43 10.17 26.46 -20.63
CA ALA A 43 10.67 27.74 -20.10
C ALA A 43 12.14 27.69 -19.71
N TRP A 44 12.72 26.50 -19.51
CA TRP A 44 14.08 26.31 -19.02
C TRP A 44 14.93 25.56 -20.05
N GLU A 45 16.00 26.19 -20.55
CA GLU A 45 16.92 25.59 -21.52
C GLU A 45 18.33 25.43 -20.94
N GLY A 46 19.15 24.60 -21.59
CA GLY A 46 20.57 24.44 -21.27
C GLY A 46 20.87 23.42 -20.17
N GLN A 47 22.08 23.48 -19.61
CA GLN A 47 22.62 22.47 -18.69
C GLN A 47 21.75 22.27 -17.43
N ALA A 48 21.09 23.33 -16.95
CA ALA A 48 20.20 23.26 -15.79
C ALA A 48 18.97 22.36 -16.04
N LYS A 49 18.43 22.37 -17.26
CA LYS A 49 17.33 21.48 -17.67
C LYS A 49 17.77 20.02 -17.64
N VAL A 50 18.94 19.71 -18.22
CA VAL A 50 19.45 18.32 -18.25
C VAL A 50 19.64 17.75 -16.84
N SER A 51 20.24 18.53 -15.93
CA SER A 51 20.40 18.10 -14.54
C SER A 51 19.07 17.96 -13.80
N PHE A 52 18.10 18.84 -14.07
CA PHE A 52 16.75 18.72 -13.51
C PHE A 52 16.04 17.48 -14.03
N ASP A 53 16.00 17.25 -15.34
CA ASP A 53 15.33 16.10 -15.96
C ASP A 53 15.88 14.79 -15.38
N GLN A 54 17.20 14.67 -15.26
CA GLN A 54 17.84 13.48 -14.68
C GLN A 54 17.50 13.30 -13.19
N ALA A 55 17.48 14.38 -12.40
CA ALA A 55 17.07 14.32 -11.00
C ALA A 55 15.58 13.95 -10.86
N PHE A 56 14.75 14.49 -11.76
CA PHE A 56 13.31 14.26 -11.78
C PHE A 56 12.98 12.81 -12.15
N ASP A 57 13.62 12.24 -13.16
CA ASP A 57 13.46 10.83 -13.56
C ASP A 57 13.86 9.87 -12.44
N ASN A 58 14.98 10.15 -11.76
CA ASN A 58 15.41 9.38 -10.61
C ASN A 58 14.39 9.46 -9.47
N TRP A 59 13.83 10.64 -9.22
CA TRP A 59 12.78 10.84 -8.23
C TRP A 59 11.49 10.09 -8.60
N VAL A 60 11.02 10.19 -9.84
CA VAL A 60 9.84 9.45 -10.35
C VAL A 60 10.01 7.95 -10.14
N THR A 61 11.17 7.41 -10.50
CA THR A 61 11.51 6.00 -10.31
C THR A 61 11.49 5.60 -8.84
N GLY A 62 12.07 6.42 -7.97
CA GLY A 62 12.07 6.19 -6.52
C GLY A 62 10.65 6.17 -5.95
N VAL A 63 9.81 7.12 -6.35
CA VAL A 63 8.41 7.19 -5.90
C VAL A 63 7.61 5.97 -6.38
N GLN A 64 7.78 5.54 -7.63
CA GLN A 64 7.13 4.33 -8.16
C GLN A 64 7.49 3.09 -7.34
N ARG A 65 8.76 2.96 -6.92
CA ARG A 65 9.18 1.86 -6.04
C ARG A 65 8.48 1.91 -4.68
N VAL A 66 8.38 3.09 -4.06
CA VAL A 66 7.68 3.25 -2.78
C VAL A 66 6.19 2.90 -2.91
N VAL A 67 5.54 3.37 -3.96
CA VAL A 67 4.12 3.07 -4.24
C VAL A 67 3.92 1.57 -4.41
N ALA A 68 4.78 0.90 -5.19
CA ALA A 68 4.72 -0.54 -5.38
C ALA A 68 4.87 -1.31 -4.05
N SER A 69 5.88 -0.97 -3.25
CA SER A 69 6.11 -1.63 -1.96
C SER A 69 4.99 -1.41 -0.95
N LEU A 70 4.40 -0.22 -0.89
CA LEU A 70 3.25 0.05 0.00
C LEU A 70 1.98 -0.67 -0.46
N THR A 71 1.78 -0.78 -1.78
CA THR A 71 0.66 -1.53 -2.35
C THR A 71 0.79 -3.01 -2.03
N GLU A 72 1.96 -3.60 -2.28
CA GLU A 72 2.26 -5.00 -1.95
C GLU A 72 2.12 -5.28 -0.46
N LEU A 73 2.61 -4.37 0.40
CA LEU A 73 2.42 -4.47 1.85
C LEU A 73 0.92 -4.48 2.21
N GLY A 74 0.14 -3.56 1.65
CA GLY A 74 -1.29 -3.47 1.89
C GLY A 74 -2.04 -4.75 1.47
N GLU A 75 -1.70 -5.28 0.30
CA GLU A 75 -2.25 -6.54 -0.22
C GLU A 75 -1.90 -7.74 0.66
N ASN A 76 -0.62 -7.91 0.99
CA ASN A 76 -0.14 -9.02 1.83
C ASN A 76 -0.78 -9.00 3.22
N VAL A 77 -0.86 -7.82 3.84
CA VAL A 77 -1.46 -7.64 5.17
C VAL A 77 -2.97 -7.93 5.14
N THR A 78 -3.66 -7.47 4.11
CA THR A 78 -5.11 -7.74 3.93
C THR A 78 -5.36 -9.23 3.66
N PHE A 79 -4.53 -9.87 2.83
CA PHE A 79 -4.60 -11.30 2.55
C PHE A 79 -4.37 -12.14 3.82
N ALA A 80 -3.34 -11.81 4.60
CA ALA A 80 -3.06 -12.47 5.86
C ALA A 80 -4.23 -12.33 6.84
N SER A 81 -4.81 -11.13 6.97
CA SER A 81 -5.98 -10.90 7.83
C SER A 81 -7.16 -11.80 7.48
N ARG A 82 -7.52 -11.87 6.18
CA ARG A 82 -8.62 -12.73 5.71
C ARG A 82 -8.34 -14.21 5.94
N THR A 83 -7.08 -14.62 5.78
CA THR A 83 -6.66 -16.01 6.05
C THR A 83 -6.85 -16.36 7.52
N TYR A 84 -6.48 -15.47 8.44
CA TYR A 84 -6.70 -15.67 9.87
C TYR A 84 -8.19 -15.72 10.23
N GLU A 85 -9.01 -14.84 9.66
CA GLU A 85 -10.47 -14.86 9.87
C GLU A 85 -11.11 -16.16 9.39
N GLN A 86 -10.71 -16.67 8.23
CA GLN A 86 -11.21 -17.95 7.72
C GLN A 86 -10.82 -19.12 8.63
N GLN A 87 -9.56 -19.16 9.08
CA GLN A 87 -9.08 -20.22 9.99
C GLN A 87 -9.81 -20.23 11.33
N ASP A 88 -10.18 -19.05 11.86
CA ASP A 88 -10.95 -18.95 13.10
C ASP A 88 -12.39 -19.48 12.90
N GLN A 89 -13.03 -19.14 11.78
CA GLN A 89 -14.37 -19.63 11.43
C GLN A 89 -14.41 -21.16 11.24
N ASP A 90 -13.41 -21.71 10.56
CA ASP A 90 -13.28 -23.15 10.33
C ASP A 90 -13.08 -23.89 11.66
N SER A 91 -12.25 -23.34 12.55
CA SER A 91 -11.99 -23.88 13.89
C SER A 91 -13.25 -23.84 14.78
N ALA A 92 -13.99 -22.72 14.78
CA ALA A 92 -15.23 -22.58 15.54
C ALA A 92 -16.30 -23.58 15.08
N SER A 93 -16.43 -23.78 13.76
CA SER A 93 -17.37 -24.72 13.16
C SER A 93 -17.03 -26.18 13.50
N GLY A 94 -15.74 -26.55 13.47
CA GLY A 94 -15.27 -27.88 13.86
C GLY A 94 -15.52 -28.21 15.33
N PHE A 95 -15.35 -27.23 16.22
CA PHE A 95 -15.60 -27.40 17.66
C PHE A 95 -17.08 -27.55 18.01
N ALA A 96 -17.96 -26.80 17.32
CA ALA A 96 -19.40 -26.93 17.45
C ALA A 96 -19.90 -28.34 17.02
N GLY A 97 -19.31 -28.91 15.97
CA GLY A 97 -19.61 -30.28 15.55
C GLY A 97 -19.25 -31.34 16.58
N LEU A 98 -18.09 -31.20 17.24
CA LEU A 98 -17.61 -32.15 18.26
C LEU A 98 -18.38 -32.11 19.58
N THR A 99 -18.98 -30.97 19.93
CA THR A 99 -19.71 -30.78 21.20
C THR A 99 -21.22 -31.02 21.08
N SER A 100 -21.71 -31.28 19.86
CA SER A 100 -23.12 -31.60 19.57
C SER A 100 -23.46 -33.10 19.61
N HIS A 101 -22.49 -33.94 19.97
CA HIS A 101 -22.62 -35.38 20.23
C HIS A 101 -22.39 -35.69 21.70
#